data_AF-A0A8S9BLW0-F1
#
_entry.id   AF-A0A8S9BLW0-F1
#
_cell.length_a   1.000
_cell.length_b   1.000
_cell.length_c   1.000
_cell.angle_alpha   90.00
_cell.angle_beta   90.00
_cell.angle_gamma   90.00
#
_symmetry.space_group_name_H-M   'P 1'
#
loop_
_entity.id
_entity.type
_entity.pdbx_description
1 polymer ?
#
loop_
_entity_poly.entity_id
_entity_poly.type
_entity_poly.pdbx_seq_one_letter_code
_entity_poly.pdbx_strand_id
1 'polypeptide(L)'
;MSTSGSKRRFSTVELLTDNTGDASTQRTTRGRHIIHDLDLAALREIALYAYTSNPEIATYIDSKYNASASSRPLEPPKSFHSYTEACWEMLNVTYPALKAASESTLYELRTGVLDVLEENRRTIVDSAGPKALWETRRNALEALRKICRNILLCVDEDLQLDIVEDGKTLPEFASAMCKIAEGMSKEERIRYQDEGLCEKLSQVKDECDWVANVPALEKLLAIFEFVGRDRDSTRVVTVESTSPRARKRRRKAYYQSSTGQRRSLELPIRGSS
;
A
#
# COMPACT_ATOMS: atom_id res chain seq x y z
N MET A 1 9.13 34.97 31.65
CA MET A 1 8.76 34.10 30.52
C MET A 1 10.04 33.69 29.84
N SER A 2 10.49 32.46 30.04
CA SER A 2 11.77 31.96 29.53
C SER A 2 11.52 31.09 28.30
N THR A 3 11.98 31.53 27.13
CA THR A 3 11.93 30.73 25.90
C THR A 3 13.13 29.78 25.89
N SER A 4 12.83 28.48 26.02
CA SER A 4 13.78 27.38 25.94
C SER A 4 14.36 27.26 24.52
N GLY A 5 15.64 27.61 24.36
CA GLY A 5 16.39 27.42 23.12
C GLY A 5 16.78 25.96 22.93
N SER A 6 16.08 25.27 22.03
CA SER A 6 16.42 23.91 21.61
C SER A 6 17.71 23.91 20.79
N LYS A 7 18.82 23.47 21.41
CA LYS A 7 20.13 23.30 20.75
C LYS A 7 20.07 22.15 19.76
N ARG A 8 19.85 22.44 18.48
CA ARG A 8 19.96 21.46 17.38
C ARG A 8 21.43 21.12 17.15
N ARG A 9 21.79 19.85 17.27
CA ARG A 9 23.13 19.33 16.93
C ARG A 9 23.14 18.88 15.47
N PHE A 10 23.94 19.53 14.63
CA PHE A 10 24.32 19.00 13.31
C PHE A 10 25.69 18.34 13.46
N SER A 11 25.79 17.07 13.03
CA SER A 11 27.03 16.31 13.02
C SER A 11 28.02 16.87 11.99
N THR A 12 29.30 16.70 12.33
CA THR A 12 30.49 17.23 11.70
C THR A 12 30.54 16.95 10.19
N VAL A 13 30.64 18.01 9.39
CA VAL A 13 31.02 17.94 7.97
C VAL A 13 32.53 17.65 7.94
N GLU A 14 32.92 16.47 7.48
CA GLU A 14 34.33 16.12 7.24
C GLU A 14 34.91 17.01 6.12
N LEU A 15 35.99 17.70 6.43
CA LEU A 15 36.70 18.64 5.56
C LEU A 15 37.69 17.89 4.66
N LEU A 16 37.54 18.03 3.35
CA LEU A 16 38.68 17.99 2.43
C LEU A 16 39.46 19.29 2.65
N THR A 17 40.57 19.21 3.39
CA THR A 17 41.44 20.34 3.67
C THR A 17 42.36 20.59 2.49
N ASP A 18 42.16 21.71 1.81
CA ASP A 18 43.24 22.37 1.06
C ASP A 18 43.82 23.51 1.90
N ASN A 19 45.15 23.51 1.99
CA ASN A 19 45.95 24.35 2.86
C ASN A 19 45.91 25.83 2.44
N THR A 20 44.97 26.61 2.98
CA THR A 20 45.10 28.07 3.04
C THR A 20 44.50 28.66 4.33
N GLY A 21 45.39 29.00 5.27
CA GLY A 21 45.39 30.18 6.16
C GLY A 21 44.19 30.50 7.05
N ASP A 22 44.49 30.84 8.30
CA ASP A 22 43.65 31.30 9.45
C ASP A 22 42.37 32.12 9.15
N ALA A 23 42.26 32.78 8.00
CA ALA A 23 41.07 33.53 7.58
C ALA A 23 39.88 32.63 7.20
N SER A 24 40.13 31.40 6.71
CA SER A 24 39.04 30.48 6.33
C SER A 24 38.30 29.95 7.55
N THR A 25 39.03 29.64 8.62
CA THR A 25 38.52 29.12 9.89
C THR A 25 37.58 30.13 10.57
N GLN A 26 37.97 31.42 10.65
CA GLN A 26 37.11 32.47 11.22
C GLN A 26 35.82 32.71 10.42
N ARG A 27 35.86 32.61 9.08
CA ARG A 27 34.67 32.73 8.23
C ARG A 27 33.69 31.58 8.46
N THR A 28 34.20 30.35 8.57
CA THR A 28 33.35 29.17 8.86
C THR A 28 32.70 29.23 10.24
N THR A 29 33.39 29.73 11.27
CA THR A 29 32.81 29.84 12.62
C THR A 29 31.72 30.91 12.68
N ARG A 30 31.91 32.05 12.00
CA ARG A 30 30.90 33.12 11.94
C ARG A 30 29.66 32.72 11.13
N GLY A 31 29.84 31.99 10.02
CA GLY A 31 28.74 31.45 9.21
C GLY A 31 27.87 30.45 9.99
N ARG A 32 28.49 29.59 10.82
CA ARG A 32 27.75 28.63 11.66
C ARG A 32 26.77 29.31 12.63
N HIS A 33 27.18 30.41 13.27
CA HIS A 33 26.29 31.12 14.20
C HIS A 33 25.07 31.73 13.49
N ILE A 34 25.26 32.31 12.32
CA ILE A 34 24.18 32.92 11.53
C ILE A 34 23.17 31.84 11.05
N ILE A 35 23.66 30.67 10.64
CA ILE A 35 22.81 29.56 10.18
C ILE A 35 21.92 29.01 11.30
N HIS A 36 22.41 29.02 12.55
CA HIS A 36 21.65 28.54 13.69
C HIS A 36 20.52 29.48 14.12
N ASP A 37 20.63 30.77 13.77
CA ASP A 37 19.64 31.80 14.12
C ASP A 37 18.58 31.99 13.03
N LEU A 38 18.79 31.42 11.83
CA LEU A 38 17.80 31.44 10.76
C LEU A 38 16.68 30.43 11.02
N ASP A 39 15.45 30.85 10.74
CA ASP A 39 14.31 29.95 10.77
C ASP A 39 14.35 28.93 9.62
N LEU A 40 13.55 27.88 9.73
CA LEU A 40 13.56 26.77 8.77
C LEU A 40 13.07 27.20 7.38
N ALA A 41 12.27 28.26 7.28
CA ALA A 41 11.74 28.76 6.02
C ALA A 41 12.83 29.51 5.25
N ALA A 42 13.55 30.41 5.92
CA ALA A 42 14.68 31.14 5.37
C ALA A 42 15.82 30.19 4.95
N LEU A 43 16.11 29.15 5.75
CA LEU A 43 17.10 28.13 5.36
C LEU A 43 16.70 27.35 4.11
N ARG A 44 15.41 27.04 3.95
CA ARG A 44 14.90 26.37 2.74
C ARG A 44 15.03 27.27 1.53
N GLU A 45 14.65 28.53 1.66
CA GLU A 45 14.73 29.50 0.56
C GLU A 45 16.17 29.72 0.10
N ILE A 46 17.10 29.88 1.05
CA ILE A 46 18.54 30.01 0.75
C ILE A 46 19.07 28.74 0.08
N ALA A 47 18.70 27.56 0.55
CA ALA A 47 19.13 26.30 -0.05
C ALA A 47 18.58 26.13 -1.48
N LEU A 48 17.32 26.52 -1.71
CA LEU A 48 16.67 26.43 -3.02
C LEU A 48 17.27 27.43 -4.01
N TYR A 49 17.58 28.64 -3.55
CA TYR A 49 18.31 29.63 -4.32
C TYR A 49 19.72 29.16 -4.67
N ALA A 50 20.46 28.59 -3.71
CA ALA A 50 21.80 28.06 -3.94
C ALA A 50 21.81 26.86 -4.91
N TYR A 51 20.79 25.99 -4.83
CA TYR A 51 20.61 24.87 -5.75
C TYR A 51 20.32 25.33 -7.18
N THR A 52 19.41 26.30 -7.34
CA THR A 52 19.01 26.79 -8.67
C THR A 52 20.04 27.71 -9.32
N SER A 53 20.83 28.44 -8.53
CA SER A 53 21.77 29.44 -9.02
C SER A 53 23.19 28.90 -9.24
N ASN A 54 23.53 27.73 -8.70
CA ASN A 54 24.89 27.18 -8.79
C ASN A 54 24.89 25.68 -9.14
N PRO A 55 25.31 25.30 -10.37
CA PRO A 55 25.36 23.90 -10.82
C PRO A 55 26.25 22.98 -9.98
N GLU A 56 27.34 23.49 -9.40
CA GLU A 56 28.25 22.70 -8.56
C GLU A 56 27.59 22.35 -7.22
N ILE A 57 26.86 23.32 -6.63
CA ILE A 57 26.08 23.11 -5.42
C ILE A 57 24.92 22.15 -5.70
N ALA A 58 24.25 22.27 -6.85
CA ALA A 58 23.22 21.32 -7.27
C ALA A 58 23.78 19.89 -7.36
N THR A 59 24.91 19.72 -8.05
CA THR A 59 25.58 18.42 -8.18
C THR A 59 26.02 17.86 -6.82
N TYR A 60 26.52 18.71 -5.93
CA TYR A 60 26.90 18.32 -4.58
C TYR A 60 25.69 17.90 -3.73
N ILE A 61 24.59 18.67 -3.77
CA ILE A 61 23.36 18.35 -3.06
C ILE A 61 22.76 17.05 -3.61
N ASP A 62 22.70 16.88 -4.93
CA ASP A 62 22.23 15.66 -5.58
C ASP A 62 23.10 14.46 -5.20
N SER A 63 24.43 14.59 -5.22
CA SER A 63 25.34 13.50 -4.84
C SER A 63 25.20 13.12 -3.37
N LYS A 64 25.01 14.08 -2.46
CA LYS A 64 24.76 13.80 -1.03
C LYS A 64 23.38 13.22 -0.79
N TYR A 65 22.36 13.72 -1.48
CA TYR A 65 21.01 13.17 -1.42
C TYR A 65 21.00 11.73 -1.90
N ASN A 66 21.60 11.46 -3.06
CA ASN A 66 21.72 10.12 -3.64
C ASN A 66 22.57 9.19 -2.76
N ALA A 67 23.68 9.66 -2.18
CA ALA A 67 24.49 8.87 -1.25
C ALA A 67 23.73 8.57 0.07
N SER A 68 22.91 9.50 0.55
CA SER A 68 22.06 9.30 1.74
C SER A 68 20.86 8.40 1.49
N ALA A 69 20.31 8.43 0.27
CA ALA A 69 19.27 7.51 -0.19
C ALA A 69 19.82 6.09 -0.36
N SER A 70 21.09 5.96 -0.75
CA SER A 70 21.76 4.67 -1.00
C SER A 70 22.37 4.00 0.24
N SER A 71 22.49 4.72 1.38
CA SER A 71 23.20 4.23 2.58
C SER A 71 22.30 3.55 3.63
N ARG A 72 20.98 3.57 3.47
CA ARG A 72 20.11 2.64 4.21
C ARG A 72 20.05 1.33 3.45
N PRO A 73 20.31 0.18 4.10
CA PRO A 73 19.86 -1.09 3.54
C PRO A 73 18.37 -0.95 3.27
N LEU A 74 17.96 -1.01 2.00
CA LEU A 74 16.55 -1.04 1.65
C LEU A 74 15.98 -2.28 2.33
N GLU A 75 15.24 -2.11 3.42
CA GLU A 75 14.45 -3.21 3.99
C GLU A 75 13.67 -3.84 2.84
N PRO A 76 13.67 -5.17 2.70
CA PRO A 76 12.96 -5.81 1.62
C PRO A 76 11.48 -5.41 1.68
N PRO A 77 10.80 -5.27 0.53
CA PRO A 77 9.37 -5.02 0.49
C PRO A 77 8.61 -6.01 1.38
N LYS A 78 7.72 -5.50 2.23
CA LYS A 78 6.93 -6.35 3.10
C LYS A 78 5.88 -7.10 2.28
N SER A 79 5.76 -8.39 2.56
CA SER A 79 4.67 -9.23 2.07
C SER A 79 3.55 -9.26 3.11
N PHE A 80 2.31 -9.26 2.64
CA PHE A 80 1.10 -9.32 3.47
C PHE A 80 0.28 -10.59 3.19
N HIS A 81 0.88 -11.58 2.54
CA HIS A 81 0.18 -12.80 2.11
C HIS A 81 -0.39 -13.60 3.29
N SER A 82 0.39 -13.76 4.36
CA SER A 82 -0.05 -14.47 5.56
C SER A 82 -1.31 -13.87 6.18
N TYR A 83 -1.46 -12.54 6.16
CA TYR A 83 -2.66 -11.87 6.66
C TYR A 83 -3.87 -12.12 5.74
N THR A 84 -3.67 -12.15 4.42
CA THR A 84 -4.75 -12.51 3.48
C THR A 84 -5.20 -13.96 3.64
N GLU A 85 -4.27 -14.87 3.92
CA GLU A 85 -4.55 -16.29 4.18
C GLU A 85 -5.27 -16.47 5.51
N ALA A 86 -4.81 -15.81 6.58
CA ALA A 86 -5.45 -15.87 7.89
C ALA A 86 -6.91 -15.39 7.84
N CYS A 87 -7.19 -14.26 7.18
CA CYS A 87 -8.56 -13.80 6.98
C CYS A 87 -9.39 -14.78 6.15
N TRP A 88 -8.81 -15.37 5.10
CA TRP A 88 -9.49 -16.35 4.27
C TRP A 88 -9.84 -17.62 5.06
N GLU A 89 -8.88 -18.16 5.80
CA GLU A 89 -9.04 -19.36 6.62
C GLU A 89 -10.10 -19.14 7.69
N MET A 90 -10.04 -17.99 8.38
CA MET A 90 -11.03 -17.65 9.39
C MET A 90 -12.45 -17.59 8.83
N LEU A 91 -12.64 -16.93 7.67
CA LEU A 91 -13.95 -16.77 7.02
C LEU A 91 -14.49 -18.07 6.40
N ASN A 92 -13.63 -18.89 5.80
CA ASN A 92 -14.06 -19.95 4.89
C ASN A 92 -13.78 -21.38 5.40
N VAL A 93 -12.97 -21.52 6.45
CA VAL A 93 -12.60 -22.82 7.02
C VAL A 93 -13.00 -22.87 8.49
N THR A 94 -12.45 -21.96 9.30
CA THR A 94 -12.60 -21.99 10.76
C THR A 94 -14.02 -21.66 11.19
N TYR A 95 -14.60 -20.55 10.71
CA TYR A 95 -15.96 -20.17 11.09
C TYR A 95 -17.01 -21.22 10.71
N PRO A 96 -17.07 -21.74 9.46
CA PRO A 96 -18.05 -22.77 9.10
C PRO A 96 -17.89 -24.05 9.93
N ALA A 97 -16.65 -24.47 10.20
CA ALA A 97 -16.38 -25.67 11.00
C ALA A 97 -16.86 -25.50 12.46
N LEU A 98 -16.63 -24.33 13.06
CA LEU A 98 -17.05 -24.06 14.44
C LEU A 98 -18.56 -23.84 14.55
N LYS A 99 -19.19 -23.15 13.58
CA LYS A 99 -20.66 -23.02 13.47
C LYS A 99 -21.33 -24.38 13.41
N ALA A 100 -20.78 -25.31 12.63
CA ALA A 100 -21.31 -26.68 12.52
C ALA A 100 -21.14 -27.49 13.82
N ALA A 101 -20.13 -27.19 14.64
CA ALA A 101 -19.87 -27.88 15.90
C ALA A 101 -20.74 -27.38 17.05
N SER A 102 -21.14 -26.10 17.05
CA SER A 102 -21.96 -25.52 18.13
C SER A 102 -22.66 -24.22 17.70
N GLU A 103 -24.00 -24.22 17.73
CA GLU A 103 -24.81 -23.02 17.46
C GLU A 103 -24.84 -22.05 18.65
N SER A 104 -24.62 -22.53 19.88
CA SER A 104 -24.73 -21.71 21.10
C SER A 104 -23.61 -20.67 21.24
N THR A 105 -22.54 -20.78 20.46
CA THR A 105 -21.36 -19.89 20.50
C THR A 105 -21.26 -18.97 19.28
N LEU A 106 -22.31 -18.89 18.44
CA LEU A 106 -22.26 -18.15 17.17
C LEU A 106 -21.88 -16.68 17.32
N TYR A 107 -22.34 -16.02 18.39
CA TYR A 107 -21.99 -14.62 18.65
C TYR A 107 -20.49 -14.43 18.94
N GLU A 108 -19.91 -15.29 19.77
CA GLU A 108 -18.47 -15.26 20.10
C GLU A 108 -17.63 -15.58 18.86
N LEU A 109 -18.06 -16.56 18.07
CA LEU A 109 -17.39 -16.93 16.81
C LEU A 109 -17.40 -15.77 15.81
N ARG A 110 -18.53 -15.07 15.66
CA ARG A 110 -18.65 -13.88 14.81
C ARG A 110 -17.71 -12.76 15.28
N THR A 111 -17.67 -12.52 16.59
CA THR A 111 -16.77 -11.52 17.18
C THR A 111 -15.31 -11.88 16.87
N GLY A 112 -14.93 -13.15 17.01
CA GLY A 112 -13.59 -13.62 16.65
C GLY A 112 -13.23 -13.42 15.18
N VAL A 113 -14.19 -13.59 14.25
CA VAL A 113 -13.97 -13.27 12.83
C VAL A 113 -13.65 -11.77 12.66
N LEU A 114 -14.46 -10.89 13.26
CA LEU A 114 -14.27 -9.44 13.16
C LEU A 114 -12.93 -9.00 13.75
N ASP A 115 -12.53 -9.59 14.89
CA ASP A 115 -11.25 -9.30 15.53
C ASP A 115 -10.06 -9.67 14.62
N VAL A 116 -10.11 -10.85 13.99
CA VAL A 116 -9.09 -11.28 13.02
C VAL A 116 -9.04 -10.32 11.83
N LEU A 117 -10.19 -9.92 11.27
CA LEU A 117 -10.23 -8.97 10.16
C LEU A 117 -9.61 -7.62 10.55
N GLU A 118 -9.98 -7.09 11.71
CA GLU A 118 -9.52 -5.78 12.19
C GLU A 118 -8.04 -5.77 12.54
N GLU A 119 -7.55 -6.81 13.24
CA GLU A 119 -6.14 -6.92 13.60
C GLU A 119 -5.24 -6.98 12.37
N ASN A 120 -5.64 -7.77 11.38
CA ASN A 120 -4.92 -7.87 10.11
C ASN A 120 -4.96 -6.54 9.34
N ARG A 121 -6.12 -5.88 9.27
CA ARG A 121 -6.25 -4.55 8.63
C ARG A 121 -5.29 -3.54 9.25
N ARG A 122 -5.28 -3.43 10.58
CA ARG A 122 -4.43 -2.50 11.34
C ARG A 122 -2.95 -2.79 11.10
N THR A 123 -2.53 -4.05 11.22
CA THR A 123 -1.14 -4.46 11.00
C THR A 123 -0.64 -4.14 9.59
N ILE A 124 -1.49 -4.35 8.58
CA ILE A 124 -1.19 -4.00 7.18
C ILE A 124 -0.98 -2.49 7.04
N VAL A 125 -1.91 -1.68 7.56
CA VAL A 125 -1.85 -0.21 7.46
C VAL A 125 -0.64 0.36 8.18
N ASP A 126 -0.35 -0.10 9.40
CA ASP A 126 0.78 0.37 10.20
C ASP A 126 2.12 0.09 9.50
N SER A 127 2.20 -1.04 8.79
CA SER A 127 3.37 -1.42 7.99
C SER A 127 3.49 -0.66 6.67
N ALA A 128 2.40 -0.11 6.15
CA ALA A 128 2.30 0.56 4.85
C ALA A 128 2.17 2.08 4.95
N GLY A 129 2.69 2.67 6.03
CA GLY A 129 2.63 4.11 6.27
C GLY A 129 3.34 4.98 5.21
N PRO A 130 3.31 6.32 5.37
CA PRO A 130 3.84 7.27 4.37
C PRO A 130 5.33 7.11 4.05
N LYS A 131 6.10 6.54 4.98
CA LYS A 131 7.55 6.33 4.82
C LYS A 131 7.91 4.93 4.28
N ALA A 132 6.92 4.07 4.05
CA ALA A 132 7.14 2.74 3.50
C ALA A 132 7.66 2.80 2.05
N LEU A 133 8.24 1.69 1.59
CA LEU A 133 8.55 1.52 0.17
C LEU A 133 7.28 1.47 -0.66
N TRP A 134 7.40 1.89 -1.93
CA TRP A 134 6.31 1.80 -2.90
C TRP A 134 5.77 0.36 -3.00
N GLU A 135 6.67 -0.64 -3.11
CA GLU A 135 6.31 -2.05 -3.20
C GLU A 135 5.51 -2.51 -1.98
N THR A 136 5.87 -2.03 -0.79
CA THR A 136 5.13 -2.31 0.45
C THR A 136 3.73 -1.71 0.41
N ARG A 137 3.58 -0.44 0.02
CA ARG A 137 2.25 0.19 -0.14
C ARG A 137 1.40 -0.52 -1.19
N ARG A 138 1.99 -0.88 -2.32
CA ARG A 138 1.36 -1.64 -3.41
C ARG A 138 0.91 -3.02 -2.93
N ASN A 139 1.74 -3.75 -2.20
CA ASN A 139 1.40 -5.05 -1.64
C ASN A 139 0.29 -4.95 -0.59
N ALA A 140 0.29 -3.90 0.23
CA ALA A 140 -0.73 -3.64 1.24
C ALA A 140 -2.11 -3.35 0.61
N LEU A 141 -2.17 -2.50 -0.42
CA LEU A 141 -3.40 -2.24 -1.17
C LEU A 141 -3.97 -3.51 -1.78
N GLU A 142 -3.12 -4.34 -2.40
CA GLU A 142 -3.57 -5.60 -2.97
C GLU A 142 -4.04 -6.60 -1.89
N ALA A 143 -3.40 -6.61 -0.72
CA ALA A 143 -3.83 -7.43 0.41
C ALA A 143 -5.19 -7.01 0.95
N LEU A 144 -5.40 -5.71 1.20
CA LEU A 144 -6.68 -5.17 1.67
C LEU A 144 -7.80 -5.45 0.65
N ARG A 145 -7.52 -5.24 -0.65
CA ARG A 145 -8.46 -5.58 -1.73
C ARG A 145 -8.85 -7.05 -1.70
N LYS A 146 -7.88 -7.95 -1.54
CA LYS A 146 -8.13 -9.41 -1.44
C LYS A 146 -8.96 -9.75 -0.21
N ILE A 147 -8.71 -9.11 0.94
CA ILE A 147 -9.51 -9.34 2.16
C ILE A 147 -10.95 -8.88 1.94
N CYS A 148 -11.19 -7.70 1.38
CA CYS A 148 -12.54 -7.25 1.00
C CYS A 148 -13.22 -8.29 0.10
N ARG A 149 -12.50 -8.79 -0.90
CA ARG A 149 -13.01 -9.81 -1.81
C ARG A 149 -13.31 -11.13 -1.10
N ASN A 150 -12.50 -11.55 -0.13
CA ASN A 150 -12.76 -12.74 0.67
C ASN A 150 -14.01 -12.59 1.54
N ILE A 151 -14.27 -11.39 2.08
CA ILE A 151 -15.52 -11.08 2.80
C ILE A 151 -16.71 -11.22 1.82
N LEU A 152 -16.63 -10.58 0.65
CA LEU A 152 -17.69 -10.63 -0.37
C LEU A 152 -17.90 -12.02 -1.01
N LEU A 153 -16.95 -12.94 -0.82
CA LEU A 153 -17.01 -14.31 -1.32
C LEU A 153 -17.00 -15.33 -0.17
N CYS A 154 -17.33 -14.90 1.04
CA CYS A 154 -17.42 -15.77 2.20
C CYS A 154 -18.38 -16.94 1.91
N VAL A 155 -17.99 -18.14 2.29
CA VAL A 155 -18.77 -19.37 2.05
C VAL A 155 -20.08 -19.38 2.85
N ASP A 156 -20.10 -18.77 4.03
CA ASP A 156 -21.30 -18.67 4.87
C ASP A 156 -22.07 -17.38 4.54
N GLU A 157 -23.23 -17.52 3.90
CA GLU A 157 -24.03 -16.38 3.43
C GLU A 157 -24.58 -15.52 4.58
N ASP A 158 -24.89 -16.12 5.74
CA ASP A 158 -25.39 -15.37 6.90
C ASP A 158 -24.29 -14.49 7.48
N LEU A 159 -23.09 -15.05 7.69
CA LEU A 159 -21.94 -14.29 8.14
C LEU A 159 -21.55 -13.21 7.13
N GLN A 160 -21.58 -13.53 5.84
CA GLN A 160 -21.33 -12.56 4.79
C GLN A 160 -22.27 -11.37 4.92
N LEU A 161 -23.58 -11.63 5.00
CA LEU A 161 -24.59 -10.60 5.08
C LEU A 161 -24.39 -9.72 6.32
N ASP A 162 -24.16 -10.35 7.47
CA ASP A 162 -23.89 -9.64 8.72
C ASP A 162 -22.69 -8.69 8.61
N ILE A 163 -21.58 -9.13 8.00
CA ILE A 163 -20.37 -8.30 7.84
C ILE A 163 -20.59 -7.20 6.79
N VAL A 164 -21.36 -7.46 5.73
CA VAL A 164 -21.63 -6.47 4.67
C VAL A 164 -22.59 -5.39 5.17
N GLU A 165 -23.60 -5.77 5.95
CA GLU A 165 -24.67 -4.89 6.45
C GLU A 165 -24.31 -4.19 7.78
N ASP A 166 -23.19 -4.54 8.43
CA ASP A 166 -22.76 -3.90 9.67
C ASP A 166 -22.44 -2.40 9.51
N GLY A 167 -22.32 -1.92 8.27
CA GLY A 167 -22.03 -0.52 7.94
C GLY A 167 -20.67 -0.03 8.45
N LYS A 168 -19.78 -0.95 8.84
CA LYS A 168 -18.52 -0.66 9.53
C LYS A 168 -17.34 -1.39 8.90
N THR A 169 -17.38 -2.71 8.79
CA THR A 169 -16.19 -3.51 8.43
C THR A 169 -15.69 -3.15 7.04
N LEU A 170 -16.51 -3.28 6.00
CA LEU A 170 -16.07 -2.93 4.63
C LEU A 170 -15.70 -1.45 4.48
N PRO A 171 -16.45 -0.48 5.03
CA PRO A 171 -16.04 0.93 5.06
C PRO A 171 -14.66 1.17 5.69
N GLU A 172 -14.32 0.47 6.78
CA GLU A 172 -13.01 0.61 7.42
C GLU A 172 -11.87 0.09 6.56
N PHE A 173 -12.06 -1.03 5.84
CA PHE A 173 -11.09 -1.50 4.86
C PHE A 173 -10.91 -0.53 3.69
N ALA A 174 -12.00 0.05 3.18
CA ALA A 174 -11.92 1.08 2.13
C ALA A 174 -11.24 2.36 2.62
N SER A 175 -11.52 2.80 3.85
CA SER A 175 -10.83 3.91 4.49
C SER A 175 -9.33 3.63 4.67
N ALA A 176 -8.96 2.41 5.06
CA ALA A 176 -7.57 1.97 5.15
C ALA A 176 -6.86 2.03 3.79
N MET A 177 -7.50 1.56 2.72
CA MET A 177 -6.97 1.68 1.36
C MET A 177 -6.80 3.14 0.94
N CYS A 178 -7.77 4.02 1.24
CA CYS A 178 -7.66 5.45 0.98
C CYS A 178 -6.44 6.06 1.68
N LYS A 179 -6.22 5.76 2.96
CA LYS A 179 -5.07 6.27 3.71
C LYS A 179 -3.73 5.88 3.08
N ILE A 180 -3.61 4.64 2.60
CA ILE A 180 -2.41 4.19 1.91
C ILE A 180 -2.25 4.91 0.56
N ALA A 181 -3.32 5.01 -0.22
CA ALA A 181 -3.31 5.65 -1.54
C ALA A 181 -3.02 7.17 -1.45
N GLU A 182 -3.56 7.86 -0.45
CA GLU A 182 -3.27 9.27 -0.16
C GLU A 182 -1.79 9.48 0.19
N GLY A 183 -1.17 8.50 0.85
CA GLY A 183 0.27 8.48 1.15
C GLY A 183 1.17 8.14 -0.04
N MET A 184 0.62 7.73 -1.19
CA MET A 184 1.40 7.47 -2.40
C MET A 184 1.67 8.75 -3.20
N SER A 185 2.86 8.85 -3.80
CA SER A 185 3.19 9.92 -4.75
C SER A 185 2.42 9.79 -6.06
N LYS A 186 2.45 10.83 -6.91
CA LYS A 186 1.81 10.77 -8.23
C LYS A 186 2.40 9.65 -9.09
N GLU A 187 3.72 9.52 -9.11
CA GLU A 187 4.47 8.52 -9.87
C GLU A 187 4.12 7.10 -9.39
N GLU A 188 3.98 6.92 -8.08
CA GLU A 188 3.57 5.64 -7.50
C GLU A 188 2.15 5.23 -7.90
N ARG A 189 1.22 6.18 -7.97
CA ARG A 189 -0.16 5.95 -8.43
C ARG A 189 -0.22 5.65 -9.93
N ILE A 190 0.58 6.33 -10.75
CA ILE A 190 0.74 6.02 -12.18
C ILE A 190 1.22 4.57 -12.34
N ARG A 191 2.28 4.19 -11.61
CA ARG A 191 2.84 2.84 -11.67
C ARG A 191 1.82 1.78 -11.24
N TYR A 192 1.01 2.08 -10.23
CA TYR A 192 -0.07 1.22 -9.77
C TYR A 192 -1.16 1.00 -10.86
N GLN A 193 -1.49 2.04 -11.62
CA GLN A 193 -2.39 1.96 -12.78
C GLN A 193 -1.81 1.10 -13.90
N ASP A 194 -0.54 1.33 -14.25
CA ASP A 194 0.15 0.62 -15.33
C ASP A 194 0.23 -0.91 -15.07
N GLU A 195 0.18 -1.33 -13.80
CA GLU A 195 0.08 -2.75 -13.41
C GLU A 195 -1.34 -3.35 -13.51
N GLY A 196 -2.34 -2.59 -13.94
CA GLY A 196 -3.74 -3.04 -14.03
C GLY A 196 -4.39 -3.26 -12.65
N LEU A 197 -3.83 -2.70 -11.58
CA LEU A 197 -4.36 -2.91 -10.21
C LEU A 197 -5.60 -2.07 -9.93
N CYS A 198 -5.78 -0.93 -10.62
CA CYS A 198 -7.00 -0.15 -10.56
C CYS A 198 -8.21 -0.96 -11.09
N GLU A 199 -8.04 -1.73 -12.17
CA GLU A 199 -9.09 -2.60 -12.71
C GLU A 199 -9.52 -3.66 -11.67
N LYS A 200 -8.56 -4.19 -10.91
CA LYS A 200 -8.86 -5.14 -9.82
C LYS A 200 -9.59 -4.48 -8.65
N LEU A 201 -9.30 -3.21 -8.35
CA LEU A 201 -10.05 -2.44 -7.36
C LEU A 201 -11.48 -2.19 -7.87
N SER A 202 -11.65 -1.85 -9.15
CA SER A 202 -12.96 -1.71 -9.79
C SER A 202 -13.75 -3.03 -9.80
N GLN A 203 -13.10 -4.19 -9.91
CA GLN A 203 -13.81 -5.47 -9.79
C GLN A 203 -14.48 -5.65 -8.42
N VAL A 204 -13.93 -5.09 -7.34
CA VAL A 204 -14.57 -5.11 -6.01
C VAL A 204 -15.87 -4.30 -6.02
N LYS A 205 -15.91 -3.20 -6.79
CA LYS A 205 -17.10 -2.38 -7.02
C LYS A 205 -18.22 -3.17 -7.69
N ASP A 206 -17.89 -4.03 -8.65
CA ASP A 206 -18.88 -4.86 -9.38
C ASP A 206 -19.33 -6.12 -8.59
N GLU A 207 -18.62 -6.45 -7.51
CA GLU A 207 -18.90 -7.58 -6.64
C GLU A 207 -19.81 -7.21 -5.45
N CYS A 208 -20.07 -5.93 -5.17
CA CYS A 208 -20.89 -5.45 -4.04
C CYS A 208 -21.81 -4.29 -4.45
N ASP A 209 -22.95 -4.10 -3.75
CA ASP A 209 -23.71 -2.84 -3.81
C ASP A 209 -22.96 -1.74 -3.04
N TRP A 210 -21.88 -1.26 -3.66
CA TRP A 210 -20.87 -0.40 -3.03
C TRP A 210 -21.40 0.99 -2.69
N VAL A 211 -22.44 1.46 -3.37
CA VAL A 211 -23.05 2.78 -3.10
C VAL A 211 -23.66 2.79 -1.70
N ALA A 212 -24.32 1.70 -1.32
CA ALA A 212 -24.89 1.54 0.01
C ALA A 212 -23.83 1.13 1.05
N ASN A 213 -22.93 0.21 0.68
CA ASN A 213 -22.12 -0.50 1.67
C ASN A 213 -20.68 0.03 1.82
N VAL A 214 -20.13 0.72 0.81
CA VAL A 214 -18.70 1.11 0.79
C VAL A 214 -18.45 2.45 0.08
N PRO A 215 -19.00 3.58 0.55
CA PRO A 215 -18.83 4.88 -0.10
C PRO A 215 -17.36 5.34 -0.20
N ALA A 216 -16.51 4.91 0.73
CA ALA A 216 -15.07 5.21 0.69
C ALA A 216 -14.35 4.58 -0.53
N LEU A 217 -14.93 3.59 -1.20
CA LEU A 217 -14.36 3.00 -2.42
C LEU A 217 -14.40 3.98 -3.61
N GLU A 218 -15.40 4.86 -3.68
CA GLU A 218 -15.44 5.92 -4.71
C GLU A 218 -14.31 6.91 -4.52
N LYS A 219 -14.09 7.34 -3.28
CA LYS A 219 -12.96 8.19 -2.93
C LYS A 219 -11.64 7.52 -3.33
N LEU A 220 -11.51 6.21 -3.08
CA LEU A 220 -10.32 5.45 -3.46
C LEU A 220 -10.11 5.46 -4.98
N LEU A 221 -11.15 5.16 -5.75
CA LEU A 221 -11.07 5.16 -7.22
C LEU A 221 -10.73 6.56 -7.75
N ALA A 222 -11.33 7.61 -7.19
CA ALA A 222 -11.04 8.99 -7.56
C ALA A 222 -9.58 9.40 -7.33
N ILE A 223 -8.93 8.88 -6.27
CA ILE A 223 -7.50 9.10 -5.99
C ILE A 223 -6.61 8.60 -7.14
N PHE A 224 -7.02 7.52 -7.80
CA PHE A 224 -6.32 6.98 -8.96
C PHE A 224 -6.81 7.62 -10.26
N GLU A 225 -8.11 7.78 -10.50
CA GLU A 225 -8.65 8.36 -11.74
C GLU A 225 -8.16 9.79 -12.03
N PHE A 226 -7.88 10.61 -11.02
CA PHE A 226 -7.33 11.96 -11.21
C PHE A 226 -5.97 11.96 -11.94
N VAL A 227 -5.27 10.84 -11.93
CA VAL A 227 -3.98 10.65 -12.63
C VAL A 227 -4.18 10.29 -14.11
N GLY A 228 -5.30 9.65 -14.45
CA GLY A 228 -5.62 9.20 -15.82
C GLY A 228 -5.98 10.34 -16.78
N ARG A 229 -6.59 11.43 -16.27
CA ARG A 229 -6.94 12.59 -17.11
C ARG A 229 -5.75 13.34 -17.71
N ASP A 230 -4.54 13.19 -17.14
CA ASP A 230 -3.30 13.71 -17.74
C ASP A 230 -2.77 12.81 -18.88
N ARG A 231 -3.23 11.55 -18.99
CA ARG A 231 -2.79 10.56 -20.00
C ARG A 231 -3.83 10.26 -21.09
N ASP A 232 -5.11 10.57 -20.87
CA ASP A 232 -6.25 10.20 -21.72
C ASP A 232 -6.39 10.95 -23.06
N SER A 233 -5.29 11.39 -23.67
CA SER A 233 -5.29 11.65 -25.12
C SER A 233 -5.10 10.37 -25.96
N THR A 234 -4.75 9.21 -25.36
CA THR A 234 -4.38 8.04 -26.18
C THR A 234 -4.67 6.67 -25.53
N ARG A 235 -5.94 6.28 -25.35
CA ARG A 235 -6.47 4.92 -25.63
C ARG A 235 -7.82 4.69 -24.96
N VAL A 236 -8.84 4.52 -25.79
CA VAL A 236 -10.11 3.92 -25.39
C VAL A 236 -9.99 2.41 -25.61
N VAL A 237 -10.12 1.61 -24.55
CA VAL A 237 -10.36 0.16 -24.65
C VAL A 237 -11.69 -0.12 -23.98
N THR A 238 -12.68 -0.50 -24.79
CA THR A 238 -14.01 -0.93 -24.36
C THR A 238 -13.93 -2.31 -23.71
N VAL A 239 -14.43 -2.44 -22.47
CA VAL A 239 -14.61 -3.73 -21.79
C VAL A 239 -16.05 -4.17 -21.94
N GLU A 240 -16.26 -5.32 -22.59
CA GLU A 240 -17.57 -5.96 -22.75
C GLU A 240 -18.10 -6.46 -21.39
N SER A 241 -19.36 -6.16 -21.11
CA SER A 241 -20.10 -6.62 -19.94
C SER A 241 -20.39 -8.12 -20.04
N THR A 242 -19.67 -8.94 -19.26
CA THR A 242 -19.92 -10.39 -19.26
C THR A 242 -21.16 -10.77 -18.44
N SER A 243 -22.09 -11.46 -19.11
CA SER A 243 -23.34 -12.02 -18.59
C SER A 243 -23.19 -12.84 -17.27
N PRO A 244 -24.17 -12.78 -16.34
CA PRO A 244 -24.19 -13.56 -15.09
C PRO A 244 -23.97 -15.07 -15.25
N ARG A 245 -24.32 -15.66 -16.39
CA ARG A 245 -24.07 -17.09 -16.68
C ARG A 245 -22.59 -17.41 -16.91
N ALA A 246 -21.81 -16.47 -17.46
CA ALA A 246 -20.36 -16.61 -17.59
C ALA A 246 -19.66 -16.56 -16.22
N ARG A 247 -20.20 -15.77 -15.28
CA ARG A 247 -19.73 -15.64 -13.88
C ARG A 247 -19.77 -16.99 -13.13
N LYS A 248 -20.83 -17.78 -13.31
CA LYS A 248 -21.01 -19.09 -12.65
C LYS A 248 -20.04 -20.16 -13.17
N ARG A 249 -19.71 -20.14 -14.47
CA ARG A 249 -18.73 -21.06 -15.08
C ARG A 249 -17.29 -20.76 -14.67
N ARG A 250 -16.91 -19.48 -14.56
CA ARG A 250 -15.57 -19.08 -14.07
C ARG A 250 -15.35 -19.42 -12.60
N ARG A 251 -16.38 -19.28 -11.74
CA ARG A 251 -16.33 -19.72 -10.33
C ARG A 251 -15.87 -21.18 -10.22
N LYS A 252 -16.44 -22.11 -11.00
CA LYS A 252 -16.10 -23.53 -10.94
C LYS A 252 -14.69 -23.86 -11.44
N ALA A 253 -14.19 -23.14 -12.45
CA ALA A 253 -12.86 -23.36 -13.02
C ALA A 253 -11.73 -22.94 -12.06
N TYR A 254 -11.90 -21.85 -11.32
CA TYR A 254 -10.91 -21.39 -10.34
C TYR A 254 -10.72 -22.41 -9.19
N TYR A 255 -11.81 -22.97 -8.66
CA TYR A 255 -11.75 -23.99 -7.61
C TYR A 255 -11.13 -25.31 -8.07
N GLN A 256 -11.25 -25.67 -9.36
CA GLN A 256 -10.60 -26.86 -9.92
C GLN A 256 -9.09 -26.66 -10.13
N SER A 257 -8.63 -25.43 -10.39
CA SER A 257 -7.19 -25.15 -10.52
C SER A 257 -6.46 -25.04 -9.18
N SER A 258 -7.14 -24.64 -8.09
CA SER A 258 -6.52 -24.49 -6.77
C SER A 258 -6.49 -25.78 -5.94
N THR A 259 -7.18 -26.85 -6.37
CA THR A 259 -7.27 -28.13 -5.65
C THR A 259 -6.60 -29.31 -6.37
N GLY A 260 -5.88 -29.07 -7.48
CA GLY A 260 -5.25 -30.10 -8.30
C GLY A 260 -3.81 -30.46 -7.89
N GLN A 261 -3.67 -31.58 -7.20
CA GLN A 261 -2.44 -32.35 -6.94
C GLN A 261 -1.33 -32.23 -8.01
N ARG A 262 -0.09 -32.04 -7.52
CA ARG A 262 1.10 -32.64 -8.11
C ARG A 262 0.86 -34.15 -8.26
N ARG A 263 0.60 -34.61 -9.49
CA ARG A 263 0.85 -36.01 -9.88
C ARG A 263 1.58 -36.01 -11.21
N SER A 264 2.79 -36.52 -11.16
CA SER A 264 3.69 -36.82 -12.27
C SER A 264 2.93 -37.60 -13.34
N LEU A 265 2.90 -37.05 -14.56
CA LEU A 265 2.50 -37.79 -15.76
C LEU A 265 3.67 -38.68 -16.17
N GLU A 266 3.65 -39.95 -15.76
CA GLU A 266 4.34 -41.00 -16.52
C GLU A 266 3.33 -41.60 -17.49
N LEU A 267 3.56 -41.37 -18.78
CA LEU A 267 2.81 -41.95 -19.88
C LEU A 267 3.42 -43.32 -20.23
N PRO A 268 2.65 -44.42 -20.31
CA PRO A 268 3.11 -45.58 -21.06
C PRO A 268 2.86 -45.34 -22.55
N ILE A 269 3.97 -45.35 -23.29
CA ILE A 269 4.04 -45.36 -24.75
C ILE A 269 3.32 -46.62 -25.26
N ARG A 270 2.25 -46.43 -26.03
CA ARG A 270 1.57 -47.48 -26.78
C ARG A 270 2.37 -47.70 -28.08
N GLY A 271 3.17 -48.76 -28.12
CA GLY A 271 3.81 -49.25 -29.34
C GLY A 271 2.94 -50.31 -30.00
N SER A 272 2.57 -50.07 -31.25
CA SER A 272 1.85 -50.97 -32.14
C SER A 272 2.80 -51.97 -32.80
N SER A 273 2.47 -53.26 -32.70
CA SER A 273 2.61 -54.29 -33.74
C SER A 273 1.92 -55.56 -33.27
#